data_AF-A0A2D5MRY0-F1
#
_entry.id   AF-A0A2D5MRY0-F1
#
_cell.length_a   1.000
_cell.length_b   1.000
_cell.length_c   1.000
_cell.angle_alpha   90.00
_cell.angle_beta   90.00
_cell.angle_gamma   90.00
#
_symmetry.space_group_name_H-M   'P 1'
#
loop_
_entity.id
_entity.type
_entity.pdbx_description
1 polymer ?
#
loop_
_entity_poly.entity_id
_entity_poly.type
_entity_poly.pdbx_seq_one_letter_code
_entity_poly.pdbx_strand_id
1 'polypeptide(L)' 'MKNFKQLREQALRQAHRQNDVISEGDIVMSARTGDKGTVHRTGVNYAIVVTEDGRMFREWVKDIRTINKP' A
#
# COMPACT_ATOMS: atom_id res chain seq x y z
N MET A 1 -3.14 5.05 -35.48
CA MET A 1 -2.66 3.81 -34.82
C MET A 1 -2.73 4.03 -33.31
N LYS A 2 -3.47 3.20 -32.56
CA LYS A 2 -3.63 3.38 -31.11
C LYS A 2 -2.27 3.17 -30.44
N ASN A 3 -1.79 4.20 -29.75
CA ASN A 3 -0.46 4.22 -29.14
C ASN A 3 -0.47 3.35 -27.88
N PHE A 4 -0.23 2.05 -28.06
CA PHE A 4 -0.27 1.02 -27.00
C PHE A 4 0.56 1.38 -25.76
N LYS A 5 1.63 2.18 -25.94
CA LYS A 5 2.45 2.70 -24.85
C LYS A 5 1.67 3.64 -23.92
N GLN A 6 0.91 4.57 -24.48
CA GLN A 6 0.10 5.53 -23.71
C GLN A 6 -1.07 4.86 -23.01
N LEU A 7 -1.69 3.86 -23.66
CA LEU A 7 -2.77 3.09 -23.07
C LEU A 7 -2.27 2.24 -21.88
N ARG A 8 -1.09 1.62 -22.02
CA ARG A 8 -0.44 0.88 -20.94
C ARG A 8 -0.03 1.79 -19.79
N GLU A 9 0.53 2.96 -20.07
CA GLU A 9 0.90 3.94 -19.04
C GLU A 9 -0.34 4.50 -18.31
N GLN A 10 -1.44 4.76 -19.02
CA GLN A 10 -2.71 5.15 -18.38
C GLN A 10 -3.30 4.02 -17.56
N ALA A 11 -3.29 2.78 -18.06
CA ALA A 11 -3.76 1.62 -17.33
C ALA A 11 -2.93 1.35 -16.08
N LEU A 12 -1.60 1.52 -16.13
CA LEU A 12 -0.74 1.45 -14.95
C LEU A 12 -1.07 2.56 -13.95
N ARG A 13 -1.23 3.81 -14.41
CA ARG A 13 -1.62 4.94 -13.53
C ARG A 13 -3.03 4.78 -12.95
N GLN A 14 -3.95 4.17 -13.67
CA GLN A 14 -5.29 3.84 -13.18
C GLN A 14 -5.23 2.69 -12.19
N ALA A 15 -4.52 1.60 -12.49
CA ALA A 15 -4.29 0.50 -11.55
C ALA A 15 -3.61 0.96 -10.26
N HIS A 16 -2.60 1.83 -10.33
CA HIS A 16 -1.99 2.47 -9.16
C HIS A 16 -2.97 3.32 -8.34
N ARG A 17 -3.96 3.95 -8.99
CA ARG A 17 -5.02 4.71 -8.30
C ARG A 17 -6.17 3.84 -7.80
N GLN A 18 -6.36 2.66 -8.37
CA GLN A 18 -7.56 1.85 -8.19
C GLN A 18 -7.32 0.60 -7.33
N ASN A 19 -6.08 0.12 -7.16
CA ASN A 19 -5.78 -1.11 -6.40
C ASN A 19 -5.15 -0.96 -5.00
N ASP A 20 -4.56 0.17 -4.62
CA ASP A 20 -3.78 0.22 -3.35
C ASP A 20 -4.02 1.48 -2.52
N VAL A 21 -5.28 1.88 -2.35
CA VAL A 21 -5.62 2.74 -1.22
C VAL A 21 -5.57 1.87 0.03
N ILE A 22 -4.42 1.90 0.69
CA ILE A 22 -4.26 1.39 2.05
C ILE A 22 -5.10 2.31 2.94
N SER A 23 -5.95 1.72 3.77
CA SER A 23 -6.89 2.42 4.64
C SER A 23 -6.57 2.12 6.11
N GLU A 24 -7.06 2.97 7.02
CA GLU A 24 -6.99 2.68 8.45
C GLU A 24 -7.76 1.38 8.76
N GLY A 25 -7.15 0.51 9.57
CA GLY A 25 -7.67 -0.83 9.86
C GLY A 25 -7.16 -1.94 8.93
N ASP A 26 -6.52 -1.62 7.81
CA ASP A 26 -5.97 -2.65 6.92
C ASP A 26 -4.80 -3.39 7.58
N ILE A 27 -4.76 -4.72 7.42
CA ILE A 27 -3.62 -5.54 7.82
C ILE A 27 -2.62 -5.56 6.67
N VAL A 28 -1.42 -5.06 6.98
CA VAL A 28 -0.34 -4.88 6.01
C VAL A 28 0.97 -5.47 6.52
N MET A 29 1.90 -5.70 5.60
CA MET A 29 3.26 -6.11 5.90
C MET A 29 4.27 -5.25 5.15
N SER A 30 5.37 -4.92 5.83
CA SER A 30 6.53 -4.29 5.19
C SER A 30 7.24 -5.29 4.28
N ALA A 31 7.43 -4.93 3.01
CA ALA A 31 8.26 -5.68 2.08
C ALA A 31 9.76 -5.58 2.40
N ARG A 32 10.16 -4.63 3.27
CA ARG A 32 11.56 -4.41 3.66
C ARG A 32 11.97 -5.26 4.85
N THR A 33 11.12 -5.30 5.89
CA THR A 33 11.44 -5.99 7.15
C THR A 33 10.67 -7.30 7.34
N GLY A 34 9.54 -7.46 6.65
CA GLY A 34 8.60 -8.56 6.90
C GLY A 34 7.69 -8.31 8.10
N ASP A 35 7.78 -7.16 8.77
CA ASP A 35 6.93 -6.84 9.91
C ASP A 35 5.48 -6.65 9.48
N LYS A 36 4.57 -7.30 10.21
CA LYS A 36 3.14 -7.28 9.97
C LYS A 36 2.44 -6.46 11.05
N GLY A 37 1.46 -5.66 10.64
CA GLY A 37 0.61 -4.93 11.57
C GLY A 37 -0.62 -4.32 10.93
N THR A 38 -1.36 -3.57 11.73
CA THR A 38 -2.58 -2.89 11.32
C THR A 38 -2.29 -1.41 11.06
N VAL A 39 -2.81 -0.87 9.98
CA VAL A 39 -2.67 0.55 9.65
C VAL A 39 -3.46 1.37 10.66
N HIS A 40 -2.73 2.17 11.43
CA HIS A 40 -3.32 3.09 12.40
C HIS A 40 -3.65 4.45 11.76
N ARG A 41 -2.84 4.88 10.78
CA ARG A 41 -3.04 6.15 10.06
C ARG A 41 -2.40 6.11 8.69
N THR A 42 -3.01 6.77 7.71
CA THR A 42 -2.45 6.95 6.38
C THR A 42 -2.01 8.41 6.16
N GLY A 43 -0.88 8.56 5.46
CA GLY A 43 -0.40 9.83 4.91
C GLY A 43 -0.38 9.77 3.38
N VAL A 44 0.09 10.84 2.73
CA VAL A 44 0.08 10.94 1.26
C VAL A 44 0.88 9.81 0.58
N ASN A 45 1.98 9.36 1.18
CA ASN A 45 2.86 8.33 0.62
C ASN A 45 3.41 7.35 1.66
N TYR A 46 2.89 7.35 2.88
CA TYR A 46 3.29 6.45 3.95
C TYR A 46 2.08 6.02 4.79
N ALA A 47 2.24 4.96 5.57
CA ALA A 47 1.30 4.57 6.61
C ALA A 47 2.04 4.40 7.94
N ILE A 48 1.34 4.68 9.03
CA ILE A 48 1.74 4.32 10.39
C ILE A 48 1.07 2.99 10.71
N VAL A 49 1.87 1.98 11.01
CA VAL A 49 1.42 0.61 11.25
C VAL A 49 1.75 0.22 12.68
N VAL A 50 0.79 -0.40 13.35
CA VAL A 50 0.93 -0.93 14.71
C VAL A 50 0.97 -2.46 14.61
N THR A 51 2.06 -3.07 15.06
CA THR A 51 2.19 -4.53 15.15
C THR A 51 1.32 -5.10 16.26
N GLU A 52 1.11 -6.42 16.26
CA GLU A 52 0.31 -7.10 17.30
C GLU A 52 0.90 -6.94 18.72
N ASP A 53 2.22 -6.78 18.84
CA ASP A 53 2.91 -6.53 20.11
C ASP A 53 3.00 -5.03 20.48
N GLY A 54 2.27 -4.17 19.76
CA GLY A 54 2.10 -2.75 20.09
C GLY A 54 3.24 -1.84 19.62
N ARG A 55 4.19 -2.33 18.83
CA ARG A 55 5.22 -1.47 18.23
C ARG A 55 4.66 -0.70 17.05
N MET A 56 5.03 0.57 16.97
CA MET A 56 4.66 1.43 15.86
C MET A 56 5.85 1.60 14.91
N PHE A 57 5.58 1.51 13.61
CA PHE A 57 6.54 1.87 12.58
C PHE A 57 5.88 2.63 11.44
N ARG A 58 6.69 3.44 10.75
CA ARG A 58 6.29 4.15 9.53
C ARG A 58 6.80 3.37 8.34
N GLU A 59 5.93 3.07 7.38
CA GLU A 59 6.31 2.41 6.13
C GLU A 59 5.84 3.21 4.91
N TRP A 60 6.60 3.17 3.82
CA TRP A 60 6.20 3.82 2.57
C TRP A 60 5.16 2.97 1.85
N VAL A 61 4.17 3.62 1.22
CA VAL A 61 3.10 2.92 0.46
C VAL A 61 3.66 1.95 -0.58
N LYS A 62 4.78 2.31 -1.24
CA LYS A 62 5.46 1.46 -2.24
C LYS A 62 6.04 0.15 -1.65
N ASP A 63 6.34 0.16 -0.36
CA ASP A 63 6.98 -0.93 0.37
C ASP A 63 5.94 -1.71 1.21
N ILE A 64 4.65 -1.35 1.13
CA ILE A 64 3.56 -2.04 1.82
C ILE A 64 2.99 -3.14 0.92
N ARG A 65 2.78 -4.32 1.52
CA ARG A 65 2.00 -5.42 0.92
C ARG A 65 0.71 -5.59 1.69
N THR A 66 -0.41 -5.43 1.02
CA THR A 66 -1.74 -5.70 1.58
C THR A 66 -1.92 -7.22 1.69
N ILE A 67 -2.24 -7.72 2.89
CA ILE A 67 -2.34 -9.17 3.14
C ILE A 67 -3.78 -9.67 2.95
N ASN A 68 -4.79 -8.82 3.14
CA ASN A 68 -6.18 -9.18 2.90
C ASN A 68 -6.95 -7.97 2.35
N LYS A 69 -7.37 -8.05 1.09
CA LYS A 69 -8.56 -7.34 0.62
C LYS A 69 -9.59 -8.42 0.28
N PRO A 70 -10.79 -8.42 0.90
CA PRO A 70 -11.85 -9.35 0.52
C PRO A 70 -12.30 -9.14 -0.93
#